data_AF-A0A7C5GYZ8-F1
#
_entry.id   AF-A0A7C5GYZ8-F1
#
_cell.length_a   1.000
_cell.length_b   1.000
_cell.length_c   1.000
_cell.angle_alpha   90.00
_cell.angle_beta   90.00
_cell.angle_gamma   90.00
#
_symmetry.space_group_name_H-M   'P 1'
#
loop_
_entity.id
_entity.type
_entity.pdbx_description
1 polymer ?
#
loop_
_entity_poly.entity_id
_entity_poly.type
_entity_poly.pdbx_seq_one_letter_code
_entity_poly.pdbx_strand_id
1 'polypeptide(L)'
;PGETRFVLSLEDDLLRIFGGDRIKKLMEFMKIPEGEPIESSMVSKSLEGAQERVELQNFQSRKRLIEYDEVINIQRSVVYDIRRSIWFKDDIKDEIKEFIRDVIHTQVFTLLKDDEPELWELEPLKVFFKEWIDLELTENFQAKDREELEEELFLLVMEKYAQKEQEMGEETMREIEKVFTLNILDNLWREQLHTIDKLREGIYLRSYAQRDPLVEFKKEAFRLFEELMLNLKVSAIQSIMNAQVSKEELEQQEQNMFNLEIDTLNKSMAISEALENISKEFQEKKPKFRTLKDRMEERKKKLEKRGQT
;
A
#
# COMPACT_ATOMS: atom_id res chain seq x y z
N PRO A 1 -28.02 -1.78 -42.95
CA PRO A 1 -26.69 -2.31 -43.31
C PRO A 1 -25.60 -1.27 -43.03
N GLY A 2 -24.54 -1.66 -42.32
CA GLY A 2 -23.37 -0.83 -42.03
C GLY A 2 -22.11 -1.66 -42.19
N GLU A 3 -21.06 -1.04 -42.70
CA GLU A 3 -19.75 -1.65 -42.93
C GLU A 3 -18.69 -0.77 -42.26
N THR A 4 -17.68 -1.40 -41.69
CA THR A 4 -16.52 -0.73 -41.10
C THR A 4 -15.29 -1.15 -41.87
N ARG A 5 -14.55 -0.17 -42.39
CA ARG A 5 -13.28 -0.38 -43.09
C ARG A 5 -12.16 0.25 -42.30
N PHE A 6 -11.09 -0.50 -42.06
CA PHE A 6 -9.86 -0.02 -41.44
C PHE A 6 -8.81 0.21 -42.52
N VAL A 7 -8.11 1.34 -42.45
CA VAL A 7 -7.00 1.70 -43.34
C VAL A 7 -5.79 1.95 -42.46
N LEU A 8 -4.65 1.33 -42.81
CA LEU A 8 -3.42 1.37 -42.03
C LEU A 8 -2.25 1.62 -42.98
N SER A 9 -1.26 2.39 -42.53
CA SER A 9 0.00 2.57 -43.26
C SER A 9 1.05 1.62 -42.71
N LEU A 10 1.89 1.07 -43.57
CA LEU A 10 3.01 0.22 -43.17
C LEU A 10 4.07 0.97 -42.35
N GLU A 11 4.04 2.30 -42.37
CA GLU A 11 4.90 3.18 -41.57
C GLU A 11 4.36 3.41 -40.16
N ASP A 12 3.13 2.96 -39.86
CA ASP A 12 2.52 3.17 -38.55
C ASP A 12 3.30 2.46 -37.43
N ASP A 13 3.33 3.09 -36.25
CA ASP A 13 4.10 2.62 -35.10
C ASP A 13 3.80 1.16 -34.72
N LEU A 14 2.54 0.73 -34.84
CA LEU A 14 2.13 -0.65 -34.57
C LEU A 14 2.85 -1.65 -35.50
N LEU A 15 2.91 -1.35 -36.79
CA LEU A 15 3.55 -2.20 -37.79
C LEU A 15 5.07 -2.07 -37.73
N ARG A 16 5.58 -0.88 -37.41
CA ARG A 16 7.02 -0.64 -37.22
C ARG A 16 7.58 -1.41 -36.03
N ILE A 17 6.88 -1.44 -34.90
CA ILE A 17 7.35 -2.05 -33.66
C ILE A 17 7.01 -3.56 -33.60
N PHE A 18 5.84 -3.97 -34.11
CA PHE A 18 5.34 -5.34 -33.93
C PHE A 18 5.11 -6.12 -35.23
N GLY A 19 5.15 -5.46 -36.38
CA GLY A 19 5.05 -6.08 -37.71
C GLY A 19 6.34 -6.75 -38.20
N GLY A 20 7.48 -6.31 -37.68
CA GLY A 20 8.79 -6.97 -37.79
C GLY A 20 9.24 -7.37 -39.20
N ASP A 21 10.17 -8.34 -39.26
CA ASP A 21 10.72 -8.90 -40.50
C ASP A 21 9.68 -9.67 -41.34
N ARG A 22 8.59 -10.15 -40.73
CA ARG A 22 7.58 -10.95 -41.45
C ARG A 22 6.78 -10.11 -42.43
N ILE A 23 6.33 -8.92 -42.03
CA ILE A 23 5.58 -8.02 -42.92
C ILE A 23 6.52 -7.43 -43.99
N LYS A 24 7.77 -7.12 -43.63
CA LYS A 24 8.82 -6.71 -44.59
C LYS A 24 9.14 -7.81 -45.63
N LYS A 25 9.35 -9.06 -45.20
CA LYS A 25 9.58 -10.20 -46.12
C LYS A 25 8.37 -10.49 -47.00
N LEU A 26 7.16 -10.29 -46.49
CA LEU A 26 5.94 -10.43 -47.27
C LEU A 26 5.84 -9.37 -48.38
N MET A 27 6.26 -8.13 -48.08
CA MET A 27 6.35 -7.02 -49.05
C MET A 27 7.37 -7.31 -50.15
N GLU A 28 8.58 -7.74 -49.77
CA GLU A 28 9.66 -8.12 -50.70
C GLU A 28 9.24 -9.26 -51.62
N PHE A 29 8.51 -10.25 -51.09
CA PHE A 29 8.00 -11.38 -51.86
C PHE A 29 6.89 -10.98 -52.83
N MET A 30 5.98 -10.09 -52.42
CA MET A 30 4.82 -9.69 -53.23
C MET A 30 5.14 -8.63 -54.31
N LYS A 31 6.36 -8.04 -54.33
CA LYS A 31 6.81 -7.04 -55.33
C LYS A 31 5.75 -5.98 -55.64
N ILE A 32 5.14 -5.42 -54.60
CA ILE A 32 3.98 -4.54 -54.71
C ILE A 32 4.39 -3.16 -55.25
N PRO A 33 3.71 -2.60 -56.26
CA PRO A 33 3.95 -1.23 -56.72
C PRO A 33 3.53 -0.20 -55.66
N GLU A 34 4.30 0.88 -55.52
CA GLU A 34 4.01 1.94 -54.56
C GLU A 34 2.65 2.61 -54.85
N GLY A 35 1.79 2.70 -53.83
CA GLY A 35 0.53 3.46 -53.89
C GLY A 35 -0.75 2.64 -54.15
N GLU A 36 -0.67 1.31 -54.32
CA GLU A 36 -1.86 0.48 -54.46
C GLU A 36 -2.39 -0.05 -53.11
N PRO A 37 -3.72 0.00 -52.86
CA PRO A 37 -4.32 -0.56 -51.65
C PRO A 37 -4.26 -2.09 -51.67
N ILE A 38 -3.70 -2.67 -50.61
CA ILE A 38 -3.57 -4.12 -50.46
C ILE A 38 -4.71 -4.64 -49.60
N GLU A 39 -5.59 -5.46 -50.17
CA GLU A 39 -6.58 -6.25 -49.42
C GLU A 39 -6.09 -7.71 -49.38
N SER A 40 -5.26 -8.05 -48.39
CA SER A 40 -4.72 -9.42 -48.21
C SER A 40 -5.09 -9.99 -46.85
N SER A 41 -5.77 -11.14 -46.86
CA SER A 41 -6.10 -11.87 -45.63
C SER A 41 -4.86 -12.29 -44.84
N MET A 42 -3.70 -12.42 -45.50
CA MET A 42 -2.43 -12.76 -44.84
C MET A 42 -1.84 -11.56 -44.08
N VAL A 43 -2.02 -10.35 -44.60
CA VAL A 43 -1.63 -9.10 -43.92
C VAL A 43 -2.54 -8.85 -42.73
N SER A 44 -3.86 -9.03 -42.88
CA SER A 44 -4.81 -8.91 -41.77
C SER A 44 -4.50 -9.87 -40.61
N LYS A 45 -4.19 -11.15 -40.90
CA LYS A 45 -3.77 -12.13 -39.87
C LYS A 45 -2.44 -11.76 -39.21
N SER A 46 -1.51 -11.18 -39.97
CA SER A 46 -0.21 -10.74 -39.43
C SER A 46 -0.37 -9.53 -38.51
N LEU A 47 -1.30 -8.62 -38.84
CA LEU A 47 -1.69 -7.49 -38.01
C LEU A 47 -2.40 -7.95 -36.73
N GLU A 48 -3.35 -8.88 -36.84
CA GLU A 48 -4.03 -9.50 -35.69
C GLU A 48 -3.01 -10.10 -34.72
N GLY A 49 -2.09 -10.92 -35.21
CA GLY A 49 -1.03 -11.48 -34.37
C GLY A 49 -0.04 -10.43 -33.82
N ALA A 50 0.11 -9.27 -34.48
CA ALA A 50 0.89 -8.16 -33.92
C ALA A 50 0.13 -7.49 -32.77
N GLN A 51 -1.17 -7.24 -32.94
CA GLN A 51 -2.05 -6.70 -31.89
C GLN A 51 -2.13 -7.63 -30.68
N GLU A 52 -2.30 -8.94 -30.89
CA GLU A 52 -2.28 -9.93 -29.80
C GLU A 52 -0.98 -9.86 -28.99
N ARG A 53 0.17 -9.66 -29.64
CA ARG A 53 1.46 -9.49 -28.94
C ARG A 53 1.50 -8.20 -28.13
N VAL A 54 0.98 -7.09 -28.66
CA VAL A 54 0.92 -5.81 -27.92
C VAL A 54 0.01 -5.95 -26.70
N GLU A 55 -1.17 -6.52 -26.89
CA GLU A 55 -2.12 -6.76 -25.80
C GLU A 55 -1.54 -7.69 -24.75
N LEU A 56 -0.84 -8.76 -25.16
CA LEU A 56 -0.14 -9.65 -24.24
C LEU A 56 0.95 -8.92 -23.45
N GLN A 57 1.75 -8.07 -24.11
CA GLN A 57 2.79 -7.27 -23.43
C GLN A 57 2.18 -6.29 -22.43
N ASN A 58 1.13 -5.56 -22.84
CA ASN A 58 0.39 -4.64 -21.97
C ASN A 58 -0.22 -5.38 -20.77
N PHE A 59 -0.82 -6.54 -21.02
CA PHE A 59 -1.37 -7.40 -19.99
C PHE A 59 -0.29 -7.85 -19.00
N GLN A 60 0.88 -8.30 -19.48
CA GLN A 60 1.99 -8.70 -18.63
C GLN A 60 2.51 -7.54 -17.76
N SER A 61 2.66 -6.35 -18.34
CA SER A 61 3.07 -5.15 -17.60
C SER A 61 2.05 -4.78 -16.50
N ARG A 62 0.75 -4.80 -16.84
CA ARG A 62 -0.32 -4.53 -15.87
C ARG A 62 -0.41 -5.60 -14.79
N LYS A 63 -0.23 -6.87 -15.15
CA LYS A 63 -0.21 -7.98 -14.20
C LYS A 63 0.91 -7.77 -13.17
N ARG A 64 2.12 -7.43 -13.62
CA ARG A 64 3.23 -7.12 -12.71
C ARG A 64 2.92 -5.95 -11.78
N LEU A 65 2.34 -4.87 -12.31
CA LEU A 65 1.91 -3.72 -11.50
C LEU A 65 0.94 -4.15 -10.39
N ILE A 66 -0.08 -4.94 -10.74
CA ILE A 66 -1.06 -5.47 -9.78
C ILE A 66 -0.38 -6.34 -8.72
N GLU A 67 0.59 -7.17 -9.09
CA GLU A 67 1.33 -8.03 -8.14
C GLU A 67 2.18 -7.21 -7.15
N TYR A 68 2.67 -6.02 -7.53
CA TYR A 68 3.32 -5.08 -6.61
C TYR A 68 2.29 -4.43 -5.68
N ASP A 69 1.17 -3.96 -6.24
CA ASP A 69 0.11 -3.30 -5.48
C ASP A 69 -0.56 -4.27 -4.47
N GLU A 70 -0.63 -5.56 -4.79
CA GLU A 70 -1.16 -6.59 -3.89
C GLU A 70 -0.39 -6.65 -2.57
N VAL A 71 0.93 -6.51 -2.60
CA VAL A 71 1.78 -6.49 -1.39
C VAL A 71 1.39 -5.31 -0.49
N ILE A 72 1.27 -4.12 -1.08
CA ILE A 72 0.90 -2.89 -0.37
C ILE A 72 -0.53 -3.03 0.18
N ASN A 73 -1.44 -3.63 -0.60
CA ASN A 73 -2.81 -3.84 -0.17
C ASN A 73 -2.93 -4.79 1.02
N ILE A 74 -2.13 -5.86 1.06
CA ILE A 74 -2.07 -6.78 2.22
C ILE A 74 -1.59 -6.03 3.47
N GLN A 75 -0.47 -5.30 3.36
CA GLN A 75 0.06 -4.50 4.47
C GLN A 75 -0.95 -3.46 4.94
N ARG A 76 -1.60 -2.77 4.00
CA ARG A 76 -2.66 -1.80 4.29
C ARG A 76 -3.80 -2.45 5.05
N SER A 77 -4.28 -3.63 4.65
CA SER A 77 -5.35 -4.31 5.39
C SER A 77 -4.94 -4.52 6.85
N VAL A 78 -3.76 -5.09 7.08
CA VAL A 78 -3.25 -5.36 8.44
C VAL A 78 -3.14 -4.07 9.26
N VAL A 79 -2.56 -3.01 8.71
CA VAL A 79 -2.42 -1.72 9.41
C VAL A 79 -3.77 -1.12 9.76
N TYR A 80 -4.73 -1.16 8.83
CA TYR A 80 -6.06 -0.61 9.07
C TYR A 80 -6.88 -1.46 10.03
N ASP A 81 -6.66 -2.78 10.07
CA ASP A 81 -7.28 -3.67 11.03
C ASP A 81 -6.75 -3.40 12.44
N ILE A 82 -5.44 -3.18 12.59
CA ILE A 82 -4.81 -2.76 13.86
C ILE A 82 -5.33 -1.40 14.30
N ARG A 83 -5.30 -0.40 13.39
CA ARG A 83 -5.82 0.95 13.65
C ARG A 83 -7.27 0.92 14.11
N ARG A 84 -8.10 0.13 13.43
CA ARG A 84 -9.52 -0.06 13.76
C ARG A 84 -9.68 -0.74 15.12
N SER A 85 -8.90 -1.77 15.41
CA SER A 85 -8.92 -2.47 16.70
C SER A 85 -8.64 -1.51 17.86
N ILE A 86 -7.59 -0.68 17.74
CA ILE A 86 -7.23 0.33 18.74
C ILE A 86 -8.32 1.41 18.86
N TRP A 87 -8.89 1.85 17.74
CA TRP A 87 -9.91 2.90 17.73
C TRP A 87 -11.21 2.50 18.43
N PHE A 88 -11.68 1.27 18.22
CA PHE A 88 -12.96 0.80 18.78
C PHE A 88 -12.84 0.22 20.19
N LYS A 89 -11.63 -0.07 20.67
CA LYS A 89 -11.42 -0.50 22.05
C LYS A 89 -11.46 0.70 22.99
N ASP A 90 -12.12 0.49 24.13
CA ASP A 90 -12.18 1.45 25.24
C ASP A 90 -10.87 1.43 26.05
N ASP A 91 -10.24 0.26 26.14
CA ASP A 91 -8.98 0.02 26.84
C ASP A 91 -8.04 -0.79 25.94
N ILE A 92 -6.79 -0.31 25.80
CA ILE A 92 -5.74 -1.00 25.03
C ILE A 92 -4.53 -1.44 25.87
N LYS A 93 -4.66 -1.43 27.19
CA LYS A 93 -3.60 -1.80 28.13
C LYS A 93 -3.09 -3.21 27.88
N ASP A 94 -3.96 -4.15 27.52
CA ASP A 94 -3.54 -5.52 27.26
C ASP A 94 -2.70 -5.61 25.97
N GLU A 95 -3.02 -4.83 24.93
CA GLU A 95 -2.19 -4.69 23.74
C GLU A 95 -0.84 -4.06 24.07
N ILE A 96 -0.81 -3.03 24.94
CA ILE A 96 0.45 -2.42 25.37
C ILE A 96 1.30 -3.43 26.16
N LYS A 97 0.70 -4.28 27.01
CA LYS A 97 1.42 -5.38 27.67
C LYS A 97 2.02 -6.36 26.68
N GLU A 98 1.26 -6.76 25.65
CA GLU A 98 1.76 -7.61 24.58
C GLU A 98 2.90 -6.93 23.82
N PHE A 99 2.78 -5.63 23.54
CA PHE A 99 3.85 -4.86 22.90
C PHE A 99 5.12 -4.86 23.74
N ILE A 100 5.00 -4.71 25.06
CA ILE A 100 6.15 -4.75 25.97
C ILE A 100 6.82 -6.13 25.90
N ARG A 101 6.05 -7.22 25.97
CA ARG A 101 6.60 -8.59 25.86
C ARG A 101 7.34 -8.78 24.54
N ASP A 102 6.73 -8.39 23.43
CA ASP A 102 7.31 -8.55 22.11
C ASP A 102 8.61 -7.75 21.94
N VAL A 103 8.65 -6.52 22.46
CA VAL A 103 9.86 -5.70 22.42
C VAL A 103 10.96 -6.35 23.26
N ILE A 104 10.67 -6.76 24.50
CA ILE A 104 11.64 -7.42 25.38
C ILE A 104 12.19 -8.68 24.71
N HIS A 105 11.30 -9.56 24.22
CA HIS A 105 11.70 -10.79 23.54
C HIS A 105 12.60 -10.51 22.33
N THR A 106 12.22 -9.54 21.49
CA THR A 106 13.01 -9.18 20.30
C THR A 106 14.39 -8.64 20.68
N GLN A 107 14.47 -7.81 21.71
CA GLN A 107 15.74 -7.21 22.15
C GLN A 107 16.64 -8.24 22.84
N VAL A 108 16.07 -9.09 23.70
CA VAL A 108 16.81 -10.20 24.33
C VAL A 108 17.37 -11.12 23.24
N PHE A 109 16.54 -11.55 22.29
CA PHE A 109 16.98 -12.40 21.18
C PHE A 109 18.05 -11.75 20.29
N THR A 110 17.96 -10.44 20.06
CA THR A 110 18.89 -9.74 19.15
C THR A 110 20.22 -9.41 19.83
N LEU A 111 20.19 -9.07 21.12
CA LEU A 111 21.36 -8.59 21.88
C LEU A 111 22.11 -9.74 22.57
N LEU A 112 21.40 -10.76 23.06
CA LEU A 112 22.04 -11.94 23.66
C LEU A 112 22.26 -13.02 22.60
N LYS A 113 23.52 -13.25 22.25
CA LYS A 113 23.90 -14.26 21.24
C LYS A 113 24.11 -15.65 21.84
N ASP A 114 24.48 -15.72 23.10
CA ASP A 114 24.85 -16.96 23.78
C ASP A 114 23.67 -17.49 24.62
N ASP A 115 23.50 -18.82 24.62
CA ASP A 115 22.41 -19.48 25.36
C ASP A 115 22.80 -19.70 26.84
N GLU A 116 24.09 -19.63 27.17
CA GLU A 116 24.61 -19.84 28.52
C GLU A 116 24.54 -18.54 29.35
N PRO A 117 23.85 -18.55 30.52
CA PRO A 117 23.71 -17.36 31.37
C PRO A 117 25.02 -16.71 31.82
N GLU A 118 26.07 -17.52 31.99
CA GLU A 118 27.39 -17.07 32.43
C GLU A 118 28.12 -16.23 31.38
N LEU A 119 27.71 -16.33 30.11
CA LEU A 119 28.31 -15.62 28.97
C LEU A 119 27.48 -14.40 28.52
N TRP A 120 26.37 -14.10 29.21
CA TRP A 120 25.51 -13.00 28.81
C TRP A 120 26.18 -11.64 29.01
N GLU A 121 26.40 -10.94 27.90
CA GLU A 121 26.75 -9.52 27.90
C GLU A 121 25.48 -8.70 28.13
N LEU A 122 25.21 -8.32 29.38
CA LEU A 122 24.01 -7.54 29.74
C LEU A 122 24.14 -6.04 29.44
N GLU A 123 25.36 -5.54 29.19
CA GLU A 123 25.61 -4.11 29.01
C GLU A 123 24.84 -3.48 27.85
N PRO A 124 24.77 -4.10 26.64
CA PRO A 124 23.94 -3.58 25.54
C PRO A 124 22.45 -3.49 25.91
N LEU A 125 21.97 -4.43 26.72
CA LEU A 125 20.58 -4.45 27.19
C LEU A 125 20.33 -3.29 28.17
N LYS A 126 21.25 -3.04 29.12
CA LYS A 126 21.15 -1.89 30.04
C LYS A 126 21.10 -0.56 29.28
N VAL A 127 21.95 -0.40 28.26
CA VAL A 127 21.96 0.81 27.42
C VAL A 127 20.61 0.97 26.71
N PHE A 128 20.09 -0.10 26.11
CA PHE A 128 18.80 -0.08 25.44
C PHE A 128 17.66 0.35 26.38
N PHE A 129 17.50 -0.27 27.56
CA PHE A 129 16.41 0.07 28.49
C PHE A 129 16.53 1.49 29.05
N LYS A 130 17.76 1.98 29.22
CA LYS A 130 18.02 3.37 29.63
C LYS A 130 17.63 4.36 28.54
N GLU A 131 18.00 4.13 27.28
CA GLU A 131 17.62 5.01 26.17
C GLU A 131 16.12 4.93 25.84
N TRP A 132 15.54 3.74 25.99
CA TRP A 132 14.16 3.47 25.59
C TRP A 132 13.16 4.08 26.58
N ILE A 133 13.30 3.78 27.87
CA ILE A 133 12.31 4.18 28.89
C ILE A 133 12.96 4.79 30.14
N ASP A 134 14.24 5.17 30.10
CA ASP A 134 15.00 5.67 31.26
C ASP A 134 14.96 4.71 32.46
N LEU A 135 15.03 3.40 32.19
CA LEU A 135 15.05 2.37 33.22
C LEU A 135 16.50 1.91 33.46
N GLU A 136 16.99 2.12 34.68
CA GLU A 136 18.29 1.62 35.10
C GLU A 136 18.16 0.18 35.60
N LEU A 137 18.70 -0.75 34.83
CA LEU A 137 18.75 -2.16 35.20
C LEU A 137 19.89 -2.41 36.21
N THR A 138 19.56 -2.91 37.39
CA THR A 138 20.55 -3.35 38.39
C THR A 138 21.22 -4.67 37.97
N GLU A 139 22.48 -4.88 38.35
CA GLU A 139 23.31 -6.00 37.87
C GLU A 139 22.92 -7.40 38.41
N ASN A 140 21.92 -7.48 39.30
CA ASN A 140 21.58 -8.70 40.02
C ASN A 140 20.38 -9.45 39.39
N PHE A 141 20.45 -9.78 38.10
CA PHE A 141 19.50 -10.73 37.51
C PHE A 141 19.79 -12.13 38.03
N GLN A 142 18.77 -12.86 38.48
CA GLN A 142 18.90 -14.24 38.98
C GLN A 142 18.46 -15.29 37.96
N ALA A 143 18.07 -14.83 36.76
CA ALA A 143 17.60 -15.66 35.67
C ALA A 143 18.61 -16.76 35.27
N LYS A 144 18.10 -17.98 35.16
CA LYS A 144 18.87 -19.17 34.77
C LYS A 144 18.69 -19.54 33.31
N ASP A 145 17.70 -18.96 32.65
CA ASP A 145 17.46 -19.08 31.22
C ASP A 145 16.89 -17.77 30.66
N ARG A 146 16.81 -17.68 29.32
CA ARG A 146 16.33 -16.48 28.64
C ARG A 146 14.88 -16.17 28.97
N GLU A 147 14.07 -17.18 29.22
CA GLU A 147 12.64 -17.03 29.50
C GLU A 147 12.44 -16.38 30.88
N GLU A 148 13.19 -16.82 31.89
CA GLU A 148 13.25 -16.21 33.21
C GLU A 148 13.76 -14.76 33.14
N LEU A 149 14.75 -14.47 32.28
CA LEU A 149 15.25 -13.10 32.09
C LEU A 149 14.19 -12.20 31.45
N GLU A 150 13.50 -12.69 30.42
CA GLU A 150 12.40 -11.96 29.76
C GLU A 150 11.26 -11.66 30.75
N GLU A 151 10.93 -12.62 31.63
CA GLU A 151 9.93 -12.42 32.68
C GLU A 151 10.37 -11.41 33.74
N GLU A 152 11.61 -11.48 34.23
CA GLU A 152 12.16 -10.50 35.19
C GLU A 152 12.13 -9.08 34.59
N LEU A 153 12.56 -8.91 33.34
CA LEU A 153 12.52 -7.63 32.64
C LEU A 153 11.08 -7.15 32.41
N PHE A 154 10.18 -8.05 32.04
CA PHE A 154 8.78 -7.72 31.84
C PHE A 154 8.16 -7.17 33.13
N LEU A 155 8.42 -7.81 34.28
CA LEU A 155 7.92 -7.36 35.56
C LEU A 155 8.45 -5.97 35.94
N LEU A 156 9.74 -5.69 35.71
CA LEU A 156 10.35 -4.38 35.96
C LEU A 156 9.72 -3.27 35.09
N VAL A 157 9.52 -3.54 33.79
CA VAL A 157 8.87 -2.58 32.90
C VAL A 157 7.41 -2.36 33.30
N MET A 158 6.69 -3.41 33.66
CA MET A 158 5.31 -3.34 34.12
C MET A 158 5.17 -2.58 35.43
N GLU A 159 6.12 -2.71 36.34
CA GLU A 159 6.16 -1.91 37.58
C GLU A 159 6.30 -0.42 37.26
N LYS A 160 7.25 -0.06 36.39
CA LYS A 160 7.43 1.34 35.96
C LYS A 160 6.19 1.88 35.25
N TYR A 161 5.58 1.08 34.39
CA TYR A 161 4.34 1.43 33.71
C TYR A 161 3.18 1.63 34.71
N ALA A 162 3.07 0.78 35.74
CA ALA A 162 2.06 0.94 36.79
C ALA A 162 2.29 2.19 37.65
N GLN A 163 3.55 2.56 37.93
CA GLN A 163 3.88 3.83 38.58
C GLN A 163 3.45 5.02 37.72
N LYS A 164 3.72 4.97 36.41
CA LYS A 164 3.28 5.98 35.45
C LYS A 164 1.76 6.12 35.41
N GLU A 165 1.04 5.00 35.38
CA GLU A 165 -0.43 4.97 35.41
C GLU A 165 -0.99 5.60 36.69
N GLN A 166 -0.34 5.40 37.85
CA GLN A 166 -0.72 6.05 39.11
C GLN A 166 -0.48 7.57 39.10
N GLU A 167 0.61 8.02 38.49
CA GLU A 167 0.92 9.45 38.34
C GLU A 167 -0.05 10.18 37.41
N MET A 168 -0.44 9.53 36.31
CA MET A 168 -1.28 10.09 35.25
C MET A 168 -2.78 10.01 35.55
N GLY A 169 -3.17 8.99 36.32
CA GLY A 169 -4.56 8.57 36.48
C GLY A 169 -5.01 7.65 35.35
N GLU A 170 -5.88 6.68 35.68
CA GLU A 170 -6.28 5.61 34.76
C GLU A 170 -6.97 6.13 33.49
N GLU A 171 -7.93 7.05 33.62
CA GLU A 171 -8.68 7.62 32.48
C GLU A 171 -7.76 8.31 31.48
N THR A 172 -6.92 9.26 31.96
CA THR A 172 -5.94 9.96 31.13
C THR A 172 -4.93 9.00 30.49
N MET A 173 -4.51 7.95 31.22
CA MET A 173 -3.55 6.98 30.71
C MET A 173 -4.11 6.21 29.51
N ARG A 174 -5.38 5.79 29.56
CA ARG A 174 -6.04 5.10 28.44
C ARG A 174 -6.16 5.99 27.20
N GLU A 175 -6.47 7.26 27.39
CA GLU A 175 -6.51 8.24 26.30
C GLU A 175 -5.11 8.44 25.67
N ILE A 176 -4.08 8.63 26.51
CA ILE A 176 -2.69 8.76 26.07
C ILE A 176 -2.26 7.54 25.26
N GLU A 177 -2.48 6.34 25.78
CA GLU A 177 -2.11 5.08 25.11
C GLU A 177 -2.68 5.03 23.70
N LYS A 178 -3.99 5.32 23.57
CA LYS A 178 -4.71 5.28 22.31
C LYS A 178 -4.22 6.35 21.33
N VAL A 179 -4.16 7.61 21.79
CA VAL A 179 -3.78 8.76 20.95
C VAL A 179 -2.35 8.60 20.45
N PHE A 180 -1.41 8.27 21.33
CA PHE A 180 -0.01 8.11 20.95
C PHE A 180 0.19 6.93 20.00
N THR A 181 -0.40 5.77 20.31
CA THR A 181 -0.24 4.58 19.46
C THR A 181 -0.79 4.82 18.05
N LEU A 182 -1.97 5.45 17.93
CA LEU A 182 -2.55 5.79 16.63
C LEU A 182 -1.72 6.81 15.86
N ASN A 183 -1.25 7.86 16.52
CA ASN A 183 -0.40 8.88 15.91
C ASN A 183 0.91 8.29 15.38
N ILE A 184 1.52 7.40 16.14
CA ILE A 184 2.76 6.72 15.75
C ILE A 184 2.51 5.77 14.59
N LEU A 185 1.41 4.98 14.64
CA LEU A 185 1.01 4.10 13.54
C LEU A 185 0.81 4.87 12.23
N ASP A 186 0.06 5.96 12.26
CA ASP A 186 -0.24 6.77 11.08
C ASP A 186 1.04 7.40 10.50
N ASN A 187 1.95 7.86 11.37
CA ASN A 187 3.25 8.42 10.95
C ASN A 187 4.16 7.36 10.31
N LEU A 188 4.37 6.22 10.98
CA LEU A 188 5.21 5.12 10.48
C LEU A 188 4.65 4.54 9.18
N TRP A 189 3.33 4.38 9.07
CA TRP A 189 2.71 3.87 7.86
C TRP A 189 2.94 4.81 6.66
N ARG A 190 2.81 6.13 6.87
CA ARG A 190 3.11 7.11 5.82
C ARG A 190 4.58 7.05 5.37
N GLU A 191 5.50 6.94 6.31
CA GLU A 191 6.92 6.78 6.00
C GLU A 191 7.18 5.49 5.21
N GLN A 192 6.55 4.38 5.63
CA GLN A 192 6.65 3.10 4.95
C GLN A 192 6.16 3.16 3.50
N LEU A 193 5.05 3.85 3.23
CA LEU A 193 4.56 4.05 1.86
C LEU A 193 5.62 4.74 0.99
N HIS A 194 6.28 5.78 1.51
CA HIS A 194 7.38 6.44 0.81
C HIS A 194 8.59 5.53 0.60
N THR A 195 8.92 4.69 1.58
CA THR A 195 10.02 3.72 1.48
C THR A 195 9.72 2.63 0.45
N ILE A 196 8.50 2.12 0.40
CA ILE A 196 8.07 1.11 -0.58
C ILE A 196 8.06 1.70 -2.00
N ASP A 197 7.62 2.96 -2.17
CA ASP A 197 7.65 3.62 -3.48
C ASP A 197 9.09 3.71 -4.01
N LYS A 198 10.05 4.13 -3.17
CA LYS A 198 11.49 4.15 -3.52
C LYS A 198 12.03 2.75 -3.80
N LEU A 199 11.61 1.75 -3.02
CA LEU A 199 12.00 0.36 -3.23
C LEU A 199 11.53 -0.13 -4.60
N ARG A 200 10.31 0.20 -5.01
CA ARG A 200 9.73 -0.17 -6.31
C ARG A 200 10.52 0.46 -7.47
N GLU A 201 10.95 1.71 -7.34
CA GLU A 201 11.78 2.38 -8.35
C GLU A 201 13.17 1.73 -8.45
N GLY A 202 13.78 1.39 -7.30
CA GLY A 202 15.14 0.83 -7.23
C GLY A 202 15.24 -0.66 -7.56
N ILE A 203 14.14 -1.43 -7.52
CA ILE A 203 14.19 -2.90 -7.67
C ILE A 203 14.66 -3.34 -9.06
N TYR A 204 14.41 -2.53 -10.09
CA TYR A 204 14.86 -2.80 -11.45
C TYR A 204 16.39 -2.76 -11.59
N LEU A 205 17.12 -2.08 -10.69
CA LEU A 205 18.58 -2.15 -10.66
C LEU A 205 19.10 -3.48 -10.08
N ARG A 206 18.27 -4.19 -9.29
CA ARG A 206 18.63 -5.51 -8.74
C ARG A 206 18.35 -6.66 -9.72
N SER A 207 17.55 -6.43 -10.77
CA SER A 207 17.29 -7.43 -11.82
C SER A 207 18.55 -7.83 -12.60
N TYR A 208 19.61 -7.02 -12.53
CA TYR A 208 20.93 -7.35 -13.10
C TYR A 208 21.58 -8.58 -12.46
N ALA A 209 21.14 -9.00 -11.26
CA ALA A 209 21.64 -10.18 -10.56
C ALA A 209 20.91 -11.49 -10.92
N GLN A 210 20.16 -11.53 -12.02
CA GLN A 210 19.37 -12.70 -12.48
C GLN A 210 18.32 -13.22 -11.47
N ARG A 211 17.94 -12.39 -10.48
CA ARG A 211 16.84 -12.69 -9.56
C ARG A 211 15.55 -12.04 -10.05
N ASP A 212 14.42 -12.69 -9.78
CA ASP A 212 13.11 -12.11 -10.11
C ASP A 212 12.86 -10.86 -9.25
N PRO A 213 12.70 -9.66 -9.87
CA PRO A 213 12.49 -8.41 -9.13
C PRO A 213 11.25 -8.44 -8.25
N LEU A 214 10.20 -9.16 -8.65
CA LEU A 214 8.97 -9.25 -7.85
C LEU A 214 9.22 -10.02 -6.55
N VAL A 215 10.01 -11.09 -6.60
CA VAL A 215 10.32 -11.90 -5.42
C VAL A 215 11.18 -11.11 -4.43
N GLU A 216 12.20 -10.42 -4.93
CA GLU A 216 13.07 -9.62 -4.05
C GLU A 216 12.32 -8.41 -3.49
N PHE A 217 11.41 -7.78 -4.27
CA PHE A 217 10.51 -6.76 -3.76
C PHE A 217 9.64 -7.28 -2.62
N LYS A 218 9.00 -8.44 -2.79
CA LYS A 218 8.14 -9.05 -1.75
C LYS A 218 8.90 -9.30 -0.46
N LYS A 219 10.12 -9.86 -0.55
CA LYS A 219 10.97 -10.10 0.62
C LYS A 219 11.37 -8.82 1.34
N GLU A 220 11.85 -7.83 0.59
CA GLU A 220 12.30 -6.57 1.17
C GLU A 220 11.11 -5.78 1.76
N ALA A 221 9.98 -5.74 1.06
CA ALA A 221 8.76 -5.11 1.55
C ALA A 221 8.24 -5.78 2.84
N PHE A 222 8.36 -7.11 2.95
CA PHE A 222 8.02 -7.84 4.17
C PHE A 222 8.97 -7.48 5.32
N ARG A 223 10.29 -7.49 5.09
CA ARG A 223 11.29 -7.09 6.09
C ARG A 223 11.03 -5.67 6.62
N LEU A 224 10.77 -4.72 5.72
CA LEU A 224 10.44 -3.34 6.09
C LEU A 224 9.14 -3.25 6.89
N PHE A 225 8.17 -4.13 6.61
CA PHE A 225 6.92 -4.17 7.35
C PHE A 225 7.11 -4.75 8.76
N GLU A 226 7.92 -5.80 8.93
CA GLU A 226 8.30 -6.31 10.25
C GLU A 226 9.01 -5.23 11.08
N GLU A 227 9.93 -4.49 10.44
CA GLU A 227 10.63 -3.36 11.05
C GLU A 227 9.66 -2.25 11.48
N LEU A 228 8.69 -1.88 10.63
CA LEU A 228 7.62 -0.94 10.99
C LEU A 228 6.83 -1.43 12.22
N MET A 229 6.47 -2.71 12.26
CA MET A 229 5.67 -3.27 13.36
C MET A 229 6.45 -3.27 14.68
N LEU A 230 7.76 -3.55 14.65
CA LEU A 230 8.62 -3.44 15.82
C LEU A 230 8.76 -1.97 16.26
N ASN A 231 9.02 -1.07 15.32
CA ASN A 231 9.17 0.36 15.60
C ASN A 231 7.89 0.96 16.21
N LEU A 232 6.71 0.54 15.73
CA LEU A 232 5.44 0.92 16.34
C LEU A 232 5.40 0.59 17.83
N LYS A 233 5.73 -0.66 18.18
CA LYS A 233 5.69 -1.13 19.58
C LYS A 233 6.69 -0.36 20.45
N VAL A 234 7.94 -0.26 19.99
CA VAL A 234 9.02 0.46 20.70
C VAL A 234 8.65 1.93 20.91
N SER A 235 8.26 2.62 19.84
CA SER A 235 7.95 4.06 19.90
C SER A 235 6.67 4.34 20.67
N ALA A 236 5.65 3.48 20.60
CA ALA A 236 4.43 3.63 21.40
C ALA A 236 4.75 3.60 22.90
N ILE A 237 5.45 2.55 23.35
CA ILE A 237 5.85 2.41 24.75
C ILE A 237 6.74 3.58 25.19
N GLN A 238 7.74 3.92 24.38
CA GLN A 238 8.63 5.04 24.68
C GLN A 238 7.86 6.36 24.87
N SER A 239 6.92 6.65 23.97
CA SER A 239 6.17 7.91 24.02
C SER A 239 5.19 7.94 25.19
N ILE A 240 4.54 6.81 25.51
CA ILE A 240 3.67 6.67 26.68
C ILE A 240 4.46 6.88 27.98
N MET A 241 5.65 6.28 28.09
CA MET A 241 6.50 6.38 29.29
C MET A 241 7.07 7.80 29.46
N ASN A 242 7.43 8.45 28.35
CA ASN A 242 7.99 9.81 28.33
C ASN A 242 6.94 10.92 28.37
N ALA A 243 5.64 10.59 28.28
CA ALA A 243 4.57 11.57 28.32
C ALA A 243 4.67 12.41 29.60
N GLN A 244 4.90 13.71 29.46
CA GLN A 244 4.82 14.68 30.55
C GLN A 244 3.52 15.45 30.37
N VAL A 245 2.65 15.45 31.38
CA VAL A 245 1.32 16.05 31.24
C VAL A 245 1.42 17.57 31.26
N SER A 246 1.10 18.16 30.12
CA SER A 246 0.31 19.38 30.07
C SER A 246 -1.10 18.99 29.64
N LYS A 247 -2.11 19.19 30.51
CA LYS A 247 -3.53 18.94 30.17
C LYS A 247 -3.97 19.67 28.89
N GLU A 248 -3.37 20.82 28.60
CA GLU A 248 -3.66 21.62 27.41
C GLU A 248 -3.14 20.99 26.12
N GLU A 249 -2.05 20.21 26.17
CA GLU A 249 -1.47 19.55 25.00
C GLU A 249 -2.27 18.32 24.57
N LEU A 250 -2.82 17.57 25.54
CA LEU A 250 -3.66 16.40 25.28
C LEU A 250 -4.98 16.81 24.60
N GLU A 251 -5.67 17.82 25.14
CA GLU A 251 -6.90 18.35 24.54
C GLU A 251 -6.67 18.90 23.13
N GLN A 252 -5.52 19.54 22.87
CA GLN A 252 -5.16 20.03 21.54
C GLN A 252 -4.85 18.88 20.56
N GLN A 253 -4.19 17.81 21.01
CA GLN A 253 -3.91 16.65 20.17
C GLN A 253 -5.18 15.86 19.84
N GLU A 254 -6.08 15.68 20.79
CA GLU A 254 -7.38 15.06 20.55
C GLU A 254 -8.23 15.88 19.58
N GLN A 255 -8.29 17.19 19.76
CA GLN A 255 -8.99 18.08 18.84
C GLN A 255 -8.38 18.04 17.45
N ASN A 256 -7.05 18.02 17.33
CA ASN A 256 -6.37 17.90 16.04
C ASN A 256 -6.66 16.55 15.37
N MET A 257 -6.65 15.45 16.13
CA MET A 257 -6.98 14.12 15.61
C MET A 257 -8.43 14.01 15.18
N PHE A 258 -9.36 14.53 15.98
CA PHE A 258 -10.77 14.59 15.65
C PHE A 258 -11.03 15.47 14.42
N ASN A 259 -10.34 16.61 14.32
CA ASN A 259 -10.43 17.50 13.15
C ASN A 259 -9.84 16.86 11.89
N LEU A 260 -8.71 16.15 11.99
CA LEU A 260 -8.14 15.37 10.89
C LEU A 260 -9.08 14.24 10.46
N GLU A 261 -9.73 13.59 11.42
CA GLU A 261 -10.69 12.52 11.14
C GLU A 261 -11.96 13.07 10.49
N ILE A 262 -12.49 14.19 10.97
CA ILE A 262 -13.58 14.93 10.29
C ILE A 262 -13.16 15.36 8.89
N ASP A 263 -11.94 15.85 8.68
CA ASP A 263 -11.49 16.28 7.36
C ASP A 263 -11.29 15.09 6.40
N THR A 264 -10.85 13.94 6.92
CA THR A 264 -10.77 12.69 6.14
C THR A 264 -12.16 12.11 5.82
N LEU A 265 -13.09 12.14 6.78
CA LEU A 265 -14.50 11.78 6.58
C LEU A 265 -15.15 12.72 5.56
N ASN A 266 -14.96 14.03 5.68
CA ASN A 266 -15.47 15.02 4.73
C ASN A 266 -14.86 14.84 3.34
N LYS A 267 -13.55 14.58 3.23
CA LYS A 267 -12.92 14.23 1.95
C LYS A 267 -13.50 12.93 1.38
N SER A 268 -13.72 11.91 2.21
CA SER A 268 -14.31 10.63 1.77
C SER A 268 -15.76 10.80 1.30
N MET A 269 -16.55 11.64 1.99
CA MET A 269 -17.90 12.01 1.60
C MET A 269 -17.91 12.85 0.34
N ALA A 270 -17.01 13.82 0.19
CA ALA A 270 -16.87 14.61 -1.03
C ALA A 270 -16.45 13.75 -2.23
N ILE A 271 -15.58 12.75 -2.02
CA ILE A 271 -15.25 11.75 -3.04
C ILE A 271 -16.47 10.90 -3.38
N SER A 272 -17.24 10.46 -2.38
CA SER A 272 -18.48 9.70 -2.60
C SER A 272 -19.53 10.51 -3.36
N GLU A 273 -19.76 11.78 -2.99
CA GLU A 273 -20.66 12.70 -3.70
C GLU A 273 -20.14 13.01 -5.11
N ALA A 274 -18.84 13.18 -5.30
CA ALA A 274 -18.24 13.35 -6.61
C ALA A 274 -18.45 12.11 -7.48
N LEU A 275 -18.26 10.90 -6.94
CA LEU A 275 -18.53 9.64 -7.63
C LEU A 275 -20.02 9.46 -7.93
N GLU A 276 -20.90 9.89 -7.03
CA GLU A 276 -22.36 9.84 -7.22
C GLU A 276 -22.81 10.86 -8.28
N ASN A 277 -22.20 12.04 -8.32
CA ASN A 277 -22.45 13.06 -9.34
C ASN A 277 -21.89 12.64 -10.71
N ILE A 278 -20.70 12.03 -10.75
CA ILE A 278 -20.15 11.42 -11.97
C ILE A 278 -21.04 10.28 -12.45
N SER A 279 -21.56 9.45 -11.55
CA SER A 279 -22.52 8.39 -11.86
C SER A 279 -23.84 8.95 -12.39
N LYS A 280 -24.37 10.02 -11.78
CA LYS A 280 -25.57 10.74 -12.24
C LYS A 280 -25.34 11.38 -13.61
N GLU A 281 -24.21 12.04 -13.86
CA GLU A 281 -23.83 12.54 -15.19
C GLU A 281 -23.73 11.42 -16.23
N PHE A 282 -23.18 10.26 -15.85
CA PHE A 282 -23.12 9.07 -16.73
C PHE A 282 -24.51 8.48 -17.00
N GLN A 283 -25.43 8.54 -16.02
CA GLN A 283 -26.81 8.08 -16.19
C GLN A 283 -27.65 9.05 -17.02
N GLU A 284 -27.45 10.36 -16.87
CA GLU A 284 -28.09 11.41 -17.68
C GLU A 284 -27.57 11.43 -19.13
N LYS A 285 -26.26 11.13 -19.33
CA LYS A 285 -25.63 10.99 -20.65
C LYS A 285 -25.61 9.54 -21.13
N LYS A 286 -26.60 8.70 -20.78
CA LYS A 286 -26.81 7.45 -21.52
C LYS A 286 -27.02 7.80 -23.00
N PRO A 287 -26.17 7.34 -23.94
CA PRO A 287 -26.43 7.58 -25.35
C PRO A 287 -27.78 6.94 -25.68
N LYS A 288 -28.77 7.76 -26.04
CA LYS A 288 -30.06 7.25 -26.53
C LYS A 288 -29.74 6.39 -27.76
N PHE A 289 -29.80 5.07 -27.61
CA PHE A 289 -29.75 4.17 -28.76
C PHE A 289 -30.98 4.46 -29.60
N ARG A 290 -30.80 5.25 -30.66
CA ARG A 290 -31.85 5.52 -31.65
C ARG A 290 -32.33 4.18 -32.18
N THR A 291 -33.60 3.86 -31.96
CA THR A 291 -34.15 2.62 -32.48
C THR A 291 -34.24 2.69 -34.01
N LEU A 292 -34.33 1.54 -34.68
CA LEU A 292 -34.52 1.49 -36.13
C LEU A 292 -35.77 2.27 -36.58
N LYS A 293 -36.81 2.34 -35.73
CA LYS A 293 -38.01 3.16 -35.96
C LYS A 293 -37.67 4.65 -35.99
N ASP A 294 -36.93 5.15 -35.00
CA ASP A 294 -36.53 6.57 -34.93
C ASP A 294 -35.69 6.99 -36.15
N ARG A 295 -34.79 6.10 -36.60
CA ARG A 295 -33.97 6.32 -37.80
C ARG A 295 -34.79 6.29 -39.10
N MET A 296 -35.82 5.44 -39.17
CA MET A 296 -36.72 5.34 -40.32
C MET A 296 -37.64 6.57 -40.41
N GLU A 297 -38.13 7.09 -39.30
CA GLU A 297 -38.96 8.30 -39.26
C GLU A 297 -38.17 9.57 -39.63
N GLU A 298 -36.92 9.71 -39.16
CA GLU A 298 -36.04 10.80 -39.60
C GLU A 298 -35.74 10.72 -41.11
N ARG A 299 -35.58 9.50 -41.66
CA ARG A 299 -35.35 9.29 -43.10
C ARG A 299 -36.60 9.64 -43.90
N LYS A 300 -37.79 9.30 -43.41
CA LYS A 300 -39.08 9.63 -44.02
C LYS A 300 -39.31 11.15 -44.02
N LYS A 301 -39.06 11.83 -42.89
CA LYS A 301 -39.10 13.31 -42.80
C LYS A 301 -38.07 14.01 -43.71
N LYS A 302 -36.87 13.43 -43.88
CA LYS A 302 -35.85 13.96 -44.81
C LYS A 302 -36.20 13.74 -46.29
N LEU A 303 -36.92 12.66 -46.61
CA LEU A 303 -37.41 12.38 -47.97
C LEU A 303 -38.61 13.28 -48.31
N GLU A 304 -39.52 13.51 -47.38
CA GLU A 304 -40.64 14.45 -47.55
C GLU A 304 -40.15 15.90 -47.75
N LYS A 305 -39.09 16.32 -47.04
CA LYS A 305 -38.44 17.62 -47.25
C LYS A 305 -37.68 17.75 -48.59
N ARG A 306 -37.33 16.64 -49.24
CA ARG A 306 -36.63 16.62 -50.55
C ARG A 306 -37.58 16.53 -51.75
N GLY A 307 -38.87 16.24 -51.52
CA GLY A 307 -39.89 16.19 -52.56
C GLY A 307 -40.72 17.48 -52.71
N GLN A 308 -40.39 18.54 -51.96
CA GLN A 308 -41.08 19.85 -52.01
C GLN A 308 -40.19 20.98 -52.56
N THR A 309 -39.11 20.63 -53.26
CA THR A 309 -38.25 21.53 -54.05
C THR A 309 -38.06 20.94 -55.43
#